data_AF-A0A7X9IZU3-F1
#
_entry.id   AF-A0A7X9IZU3-F1
#
_cell.length_a   1.000
_cell.length_b   1.000
_cell.length_c   1.000
_cell.angle_alpha   90.00
_cell.angle_beta   90.00
_cell.angle_gamma   90.00
#
_symmetry.space_group_name_H-M   'P 1'
#
loop_
_entity.id
_entity.type
_entity.pdbx_description
1 polymer ?
#
loop_
_entity_poly.entity_id
_entity_poly.type
_entity_poly.pdbx_seq_one_letter_code
_entity_poly.pdbx_strand_id
1 'polypeptide(L)' 'REPVLSAGLGRLGPERLERLRRAVVTARHDELMSLIEELRGEAPATADALLVLAERFDYAGLRALLASHGERSDGPEC' A
#
# COMPACT_ATOMS: atom_id res chain seq x y z
N ARG A 1 3.51 10.57 9.84
CA ARG A 1 2.53 9.99 8.88
C ARG A 1 2.81 8.52 8.59
N GLU A 2 4.06 8.09 8.48
CA GLU A 2 4.47 6.68 8.35
C GLU A 2 3.90 5.67 9.38
N PRO A 3 3.73 5.97 10.69
CA PRO A 3 3.22 4.96 11.63
C PRO A 3 1.74 4.59 11.39
N VAL A 4 0.95 5.50 10.84
CA VAL A 4 -0.48 5.27 10.54
C VAL A 4 -0.66 4.38 9.31
N LEU A 5 0.19 4.59 8.29
CA LEU A 5 0.25 3.72 7.11
C LEU A 5 0.67 2.31 7.53
N SER A 6 1.75 2.19 8.30
CA SER A 6 2.24 0.89 8.72
C SER A 6 1.26 0.09 9.57
N ALA A 7 0.61 0.73 10.55
CA ALA A 7 -0.40 0.08 11.37
C ALA A 7 -1.65 -0.32 10.57
N GLY A 8 -2.01 0.49 9.57
CA GLY A 8 -3.11 0.22 8.65
C GLY A 8 -2.85 -0.94 7.72
N LEU A 9 -1.68 -0.95 7.08
CA LEU A 9 -1.24 -2.02 6.17
C LEU A 9 -1.16 -3.37 6.88
N GLY A 10 -0.67 -3.40 8.12
CA GLY A 10 -0.65 -4.62 8.93
C GLY A 10 -2.03 -5.17 9.32
N ARG A 11 -3.09 -4.38 9.15
CA ARG A 11 -4.48 -4.82 9.33
C ARG A 11 -5.13 -5.26 8.02
N LEU A 12 -4.49 -5.03 6.87
CA LEU A 12 -4.99 -5.49 5.59
C LEU A 12 -4.74 -6.99 5.44
N GLY A 13 -5.73 -7.69 4.92
CA GLY A 13 -5.55 -9.08 4.51
C GLY A 13 -4.48 -9.21 3.41
N PRO A 14 -3.85 -10.38 3.28
CA PRO A 14 -2.75 -10.61 2.35
C PRO A 14 -3.13 -10.33 0.89
N GLU A 15 -4.36 -10.65 0.48
CA GLU A 15 -4.84 -10.39 -0.88
C GLU A 15 -4.84 -8.90 -1.24
N ARG A 16 -5.30 -8.04 -0.31
CA ARG A 16 -5.35 -6.59 -0.53
C ARG A 16 -3.96 -5.98 -0.55
N LEU A 17 -3.08 -6.46 0.33
CA LEU A 17 -1.69 -6.02 0.38
C LEU A 17 -0.97 -6.35 -0.93
N GLU A 18 -1.16 -7.56 -1.45
CA GLU A 18 -0.59 -8.00 -2.72
C GLU A 18 -1.13 -7.19 -3.90
N ARG A 19 -2.45 -6.93 -3.93
CA ARG A 19 -3.09 -6.13 -4.97
C ARG A 19 -2.59 -4.68 -4.98
N LEU A 20 -2.44 -4.07 -3.80
CA LEU A 20 -1.83 -2.75 -3.62
C LEU A 20 -0.38 -2.75 -4.11
N ARG A 21 0.41 -3.78 -3.76
CA ARG A 21 1.79 -3.97 -4.25
C ARG A 21 1.85 -4.01 -5.76
N ARG A 22 0.99 -4.81 -6.40
CA ARG A 22 0.94 -4.94 -7.85
C ARG A 22 0.55 -3.62 -8.51
N ALA A 23 -0.44 -2.91 -7.99
CA ALA A 23 -0.84 -1.60 -8.51
C ALA A 23 0.33 -0.59 -8.46
N VAL A 24 1.08 -0.56 -7.36
CA VAL A 24 2.26 0.31 -7.21
C VAL A 24 3.40 -0.10 -8.14
N VAL A 25 3.71 -1.41 -8.24
CA VAL A 25 4.78 -1.92 -9.11
C VAL A 25 4.48 -1.69 -10.59
N THR A 26 3.21 -1.83 -10.98
CA THR A 26 2.75 -1.60 -12.36
C THR A 26 2.40 -0.12 -12.63
N ALA A 27 2.60 0.76 -11.64
CA ALA A 27 2.23 2.18 -11.69
C ALA A 27 0.79 2.44 -12.16
N ARG A 28 -0.14 1.55 -11.79
CA ARG A 28 -1.56 1.66 -12.14
C ARG A 28 -2.29 2.56 -11.15
N HIS A 29 -2.37 3.84 -11.51
CA HIS A 29 -3.05 4.85 -10.70
C HIS A 29 -4.53 4.52 -10.45
N ASP A 30 -5.28 4.14 -11.49
CA ASP A 30 -6.70 3.77 -11.38
C ASP A 30 -6.94 2.62 -10.38
N GLU A 31 -6.12 1.58 -10.46
CA GLU A 31 -6.22 0.40 -9.58
C GLU A 31 -5.86 0.78 -8.13
N LEU A 32 -4.86 1.64 -7.95
CA LEU A 32 -4.48 2.19 -6.65
C LEU A 32 -5.62 3.02 -6.05
N MET A 33 -6.24 3.90 -6.83
CA MET A 33 -7.36 4.73 -6.40
C MET A 33 -8.58 3.90 -6.01
N SER A 34 -8.90 2.86 -6.79
CA SER A 34 -10.00 1.94 -6.47
C SER A 34 -9.76 1.23 -5.13
N LEU A 35 -8.55 0.73 -4.89
CA LEU A 35 -8.16 0.11 -3.62
C LEU A 35 -8.25 1.11 -2.45
N ILE A 36 -7.85 2.36 -2.66
CA ILE A 36 -7.94 3.41 -1.64
C ILE A 36 -9.41 3.67 -1.26
N GLU A 37 -10.31 3.71 -2.23
CA GLU A 37 -11.75 3.87 -1.95
C GLU A 37 -12.33 2.69 -1.17
N GLU A 38 -11.96 1.45 -1.53
CA GLU A 38 -12.33 0.26 -0.75
C GLU A 38 -11.82 0.36 0.69
N LEU A 39 -10.55 0.75 0.86
CA LEU A 39 -9.90 0.90 2.16
C LEU A 39 -10.49 2.03 3.00
N ARG A 40 -11.09 3.06 2.39
CA ARG A 40 -11.65 4.20 3.11
C ARG A 40 -12.80 3.78 4.04
N GLY A 41 -13.53 2.72 3.69
CA GLY A 41 -14.61 2.17 4.53
C GLY A 41 -14.11 1.46 5.80
N GLU A 42 -12.92 0.88 5.77
CA GLU A 42 -12.38 0.05 6.86
C GLU A 42 -11.27 0.75 7.66
N ALA A 43 -10.39 1.47 6.96
CA ALA A 43 -9.22 2.13 7.50
C ALA A 43 -9.06 3.53 6.87
N PRO A 44 -9.95 4.49 7.20
CA PRO A 44 -9.98 5.81 6.57
C PRO A 44 -8.65 6.55 6.71
N ALA A 45 -7.97 6.45 7.86
CA ALA A 45 -6.68 7.09 8.08
C ALA A 45 -5.56 6.53 7.18
N THR A 46 -5.62 5.24 6.84
CA THR A 46 -4.67 4.56 5.95
C THR A 46 -4.96 4.92 4.50
N ALA A 47 -6.24 4.90 4.11
CA ALA A 47 -6.70 5.32 2.80
C ALA A 47 -6.30 6.78 2.49
N ASP A 48 -6.51 7.70 3.43
CA ASP A 48 -6.15 9.11 3.27
C ASP A 48 -4.64 9.30 3.08
N ALA A 49 -3.83 8.55 3.83
CA ALA A 49 -2.38 8.59 3.69
C ALA A 49 -1.88 7.96 2.37
N LEU A 50 -2.52 6.89 1.88
CA LEU A 50 -2.24 6.31 0.56
C LEU A 50 -2.66 7.26 -0.56
N LEU A 51 -3.80 7.95 -0.42
CA LEU A 51 -4.29 8.94 -1.36
C LEU A 51 -3.29 10.08 -1.55
N VAL A 52 -2.77 10.64 -0.46
CA VAL A 52 -1.76 11.71 -0.52
C VAL A 52 -0.50 11.25 -1.28
N LEU A 53 -0.09 9.98 -1.15
CA LEU A 53 1.06 9.45 -1.88
C LEU A 53 0.72 9.17 -3.35
N ALA A 54 -0.48 8.67 -3.62
CA ALA A 54 -0.99 8.43 -4.97
C ALA A 54 -1.10 9.73 -5.79
N GLU A 55 -1.68 10.78 -5.21
CA GLU A 55 -1.83 12.11 -5.84
C GLU A 55 -0.49 12.77 -6.13
N ARG A 56 0.54 12.43 -5.34
CA ARG A 56 1.92 12.88 -5.57
C ARG A 56 2.66 12.05 -6.62
N PHE A 57 2.01 11.01 -7.17
CA PHE A 57 2.62 10.02 -8.08
C PHE A 57 3.91 9.41 -7.49
N ASP A 58 3.99 9.34 -6.15
CA ASP A 58 5.18 8.88 -5.44
C ASP A 58 5.17 7.35 -5.30
N TYR A 59 5.15 6.65 -6.44
CA TYR A 59 5.13 5.18 -6.48
C TYR A 59 6.41 4.57 -5.91
N ALA A 60 7.54 5.28 -5.98
CA ALA A 60 8.80 4.84 -5.40
C ALA A 60 8.73 4.80 -3.86
N GLY A 61 8.18 5.84 -3.22
CA GLY A 61 7.98 5.86 -1.77
C GLY A 61 6.94 4.84 -1.33
N LEU A 62 5.84 4.69 -2.07
CA LEU A 62 4.85 3.63 -1.83
C LEU A 62 5.48 2.23 -1.91
N ARG A 63 6.33 1.99 -2.92
CA ARG A 63 7.01 0.71 -3.10
C ARG A 63 7.98 0.42 -1.96
N ALA A 64 8.75 1.41 -1.52
CA ALA A 64 9.65 1.27 -0.37
C ALA A 64 8.88 0.96 0.93
N LEU A 65 7.75 1.64 1.13
CA LEU A 65 6.88 1.42 2.28
C LEU A 65 6.21 0.04 2.25
N LEU A 66 5.83 -0.46 1.07
CA LEU A 66 5.28 -1.81 0.92
C LEU A 66 6.35 -2.90 1.00
N ALA A 67 7.59 -2.61 0.61
CA ALA A 67 8.71 -3.53 0.76
C ALA A 67 8.98 -3.83 2.24
N SER A 68 9.00 -2.80 3.10
CA SER A 68 9.22 -2.98 4.54
C SER A 68 8.08 -3.70 5.27
N HIS A 69 6.89 -3.79 4.67
CA HIS A 69 5.76 -4.60 5.16
C HIS A 69 5.71 -6.02 4.56
N GLY A 70 6.39 -6.26 3.44
CA GLY A 70 6.46 -7.56 2.77
C GLY A 70 7.69 -8.40 3.14
N GLU A 71 8.76 -7.80 3.68
CA GLU A 71 10.01 -8.48 4.06
C GLU A 71 9.86 -9.51 5.20
N ARG A 72 8.66 -9.70 5.78
CA ARG A 72 8.40 -10.89 6.61
C ARG A 72 8.13 -12.17 5.83
N SER A 73 8.01 -12.14 4.50
CA SER A 73 7.64 -13.33 3.70
C SER A 73 8.53 -13.66 2.50
N ASP A 74 9.63 -12.96 2.25
CA ASP A 74 10.58 -13.36 1.20
C ASP A 74 12.01 -13.23 1.74
N GLY A 75 12.43 -14.27 2.46
CA GLY A 75 13.86 -14.52 2.64
C GLY A 75 14.43 -14.90 1.27
N PRO A 76 15.62 -14.41 0.89
CA PRO A 76 16.21 -14.75 -0.39
C PRO A 76 16.55 -16.25 -0.38
N GLU A 77 15.83 -17.03 -1.17
CA GLU A 77 16.28 -18.36 -1.57
C GLU A 77 17.46 -18.16 -2.55
N CYS A 78 18.68 -18.19 -1.99
CA CYS A 78 19.93 -18.39 -2.70
C CYS A 78 20.31 -19.88 -2.70
#